data_AF-A0A920KIY3-F1
#
_entry.id   AF-A0A920KIY3-F1
#
_cell.length_a   1.000
_cell.length_b   1.000
_cell.length_c   1.000
_cell.angle_alpha   90.00
_cell.angle_beta   90.00
_cell.angle_gamma   90.00
#
_symmetry.space_group_name_H-M   'P 1'
#
loop_
_entity.id
_entity.type
_entity.pdbx_description
1 polymer ?
#
loop_
_entity_poly.entity_id
_entity_poly.type
_entity_poly.pdbx_seq_one_letter_code
_entity_poly.pdbx_strand_id
1 'polypeptide(L)' 'MSNLIRIATRKSPLALVQANRVKELIEKRLKDTTVKLITRSTSGDTVSKAKF' A
#
# COMPACT_ATOMS: atom_id res chain seq x y z
N MET A 1 7.07 -16.02 16.40
CA MET A 1 5.91 -15.93 15.48
C MET A 1 6.08 -14.64 14.72
N SER A 2 6.55 -14.71 13.47
CA SER A 2 6.79 -13.51 12.67
C SER A 2 5.47 -12.95 12.16
N ASN A 3 5.13 -11.74 12.58
CA ASN A 3 3.86 -11.11 12.24
C ASN A 3 3.93 -10.63 10.78
N LEU A 4 3.13 -11.24 9.91
CA LEU A 4 3.04 -10.86 8.51
C LEU A 4 1.88 -9.89 8.31
N ILE A 5 2.18 -8.60 8.12
CA ILE A 5 1.17 -7.58 7.85
C ILE A 5 1.01 -7.41 6.35
N ARG A 6 -0.22 -7.60 5.85
CA ARG A 6 -0.56 -7.36 4.45
C ARG A 6 -1.25 -5.99 4.33
N ILE A 7 -0.59 -5.05 3.64
CA ILE A 7 -1.15 -3.71 3.39
C ILE A 7 -1.74 -3.71 1.98
N ALA A 8 -3.06 -3.55 1.88
CA ALA A 8 -3.73 -3.32 0.61
C ALA A 8 -3.64 -1.82 0.23
N THR A 9 -3.13 -1.51 -0.96
CA THR A 9 -3.04 -0.12 -1.46
C THR A 9 -3.57 0.02 -2.90
N ARG A 10 -4.00 1.24 -3.27
CA ARG A 10 -4.45 1.60 -4.62
C ARG A 10 -3.25 1.72 -5.57
N LYS A 11 -3.49 1.67 -6.89
CA LYS A 11 -2.43 1.83 -7.91
C LYS A 11 -1.98 3.27 -8.14
N SER A 12 -2.61 4.25 -7.50
CA SER A 12 -2.18 5.65 -7.57
C SER A 12 -0.71 5.81 -7.12
N PRO A 13 0.12 6.58 -7.83
CA PRO A 13 1.53 6.77 -7.49
C PRO A 13 1.72 7.31 -6.07
N LEU A 14 0.83 8.20 -5.60
CA LEU A 14 0.88 8.70 -4.23
C LEU A 14 0.54 7.62 -3.20
N ALA A 15 -0.43 6.75 -3.50
CA ALA A 15 -0.84 5.66 -2.62
C ALA A 15 0.27 4.62 -2.44
N LEU A 16 1.09 4.39 -3.47
CA LEU A 16 2.27 3.53 -3.38
C LEU A 16 3.35 4.16 -2.49
N VAL A 17 3.63 5.46 -2.67
CA VAL A 17 4.61 6.19 -1.84
C VAL A 17 4.19 6.17 -0.37
N GLN A 18 2.92 6.46 -0.08
CA GLN A 18 2.36 6.41 1.27
C GLN A 18 2.47 5.01 1.87
N ALA A 19 2.13 3.96 1.11
CA ALA A 19 2.14 2.60 1.60
C ALA A 19 3.58 2.08 1.83
N ASN A 20 4.54 2.48 1.01
CA ASN A 20 5.96 2.23 1.25
C ASN A 20 6.46 2.95 2.51
N ARG A 21 6.06 4.21 2.71
CA ARG A 21 6.46 4.97 3.89
C ARG A 21 5.95 4.33 5.20
N VAL A 22 4.70 3.86 5.20
CA VAL A 22 4.12 3.15 6.34
C VAL A 22 4.82 1.82 6.58
N LYS A 23 5.15 1.08 5.50
CA LYS A 23 5.95 -0.15 5.60
C LYS A 23 7.29 0.09 6.31
N GLU A 24 8.06 1.10 5.88
CA GLU A 24 9.34 1.42 6.50
C GLU A 24 9.21 1.75 8.01
N LEU A 25 8.16 2.48 8.39
CA LEU A 25 7.92 2.84 9.78
C LEU A 25 7.58 1.62 10.64
N ILE A 26 6.79 0.69 10.09
CA ILE A 26 6.44 -0.57 10.75
C ILE A 26 7.68 -1.45 10.91
N GLU A 27 8.48 -1.64 9.85
CA GLU A 27 9.72 -2.44 9.91
C GLU A 27 10.75 -1.84 10.87
N LYS A 28 10.84 -0.50 10.95
CA LYS A 28 11.70 0.19 11.92
C LYS A 28 11.26 -0.01 13.37
N ARG A 29 9.95 -0.04 13.62
CA ARG A 29 9.39 -0.12 14.97
C ARG A 29 9.22 -1.56 15.46
N LEU A 30 8.98 -2.50 14.55
CA LEU A 30 8.75 -3.91 14.82
C LEU A 30 9.78 -4.75 14.07
N LYS A 31 10.88 -5.11 14.75
CA LYS A 31 12.00 -5.88 14.17
C LYS A 31 11.62 -7.30 13.68
N ASP A 32 10.48 -7.85 14.12
CA ASP A 32 10.00 -9.21 13.76
C ASP A 32 8.69 -9.16 12.94
N THR A 33 8.48 -8.08 12.18
CA THR A 33 7.27 -7.92 11.36
C THR A 33 7.63 -7.77 9.90
N THR A 34 7.14 -8.68 9.07
CA THR A 34 7.29 -8.61 7.63
C THR A 34 6.07 -7.92 7.04
N VAL A 35 6.28 -6.85 6.25
CA VAL A 35 5.18 -6.12 5.62
C VAL A 35 5.15 -6.41 4.12
N LYS A 36 4.01 -6.94 3.63
CA LYS A 36 3.78 -7.21 2.20
C LYS A 36 2.73 -6.25 1.65
N LEU A 37 3.11 -5.50 0.63
CA LEU A 37 2.22 -4.60 -0.09
C LEU A 37 1.45 -5.40 -1.16
N ILE A 38 0.13 -5.28 -1.15
CA ILE A 38 -0.75 -5.87 -2.15
C ILE A 38 -1.43 -4.72 -2.88
N THR A 39 -1.10 -4.53 -4.14
CA THR A 39 -1.78 -3.53 -4.97
C THR A 39 -3.12 -4.10 -5.43
N ARG A 40 -4.20 -3.36 -5.16
CA ARG A 40 -5.53 -3.68 -5.67
C ARG A 40 -6.01 -2.54 -6.53
N SER A 41 -6.39 -2.87 -7.77
CA SER A 41 -7.19 -1.97 -8.60
C SER A 41 -8.59 -1.91 -7.99
N THR A 42 -9.07 -0.71 -7.65
CA THR A 42 -10.46 -0.48 -7.23
C THR A 42 -11.21 0.18 -8.38
N SER A 43 -12.54 0.04 -8.44
CA SER A 43 -13.36 0.61 -9.54
C SER A 43 -13.23 2.14 -9.70
N GLY A 44 -12.74 2.85 -8.67
CA GLY A 44 -12.40 4.28 -8.76
C GLY A 44 -11.08 4.58 -9.49
N ASP A 45 -10.23 3.59 -9.75
CA ASP A 45 -9.01 3.70 -10.58
C ASP A 45 -9.37 3.78 -12.07
N THR A 46 -10.59 3.39 -12.45
CA THR A 46 -11.12 3.44 -13.82
C THR A 46 -11.84 4.76 -14.14
N VAL A 47 -12.14 5.59 -13.13
CA VAL A 47 -12.81 6.90 -13.31
C VAL A 47 -11.77 8.01 -13.38
N SER A 48 -11.30 8.28 -14.60
CA SER A 48 -11.09 9.63 -15.15
C SER A 48 -10.52 9.56 -16.57
N LYS A 49 -11.38 9.12 -17.50
CA LYS A 49 -11.33 9.57 -18.91
C LYS A 49 -12.66 10.20 -19.34
N ALA A 50 -13.47 10.63 -18.37
CA ALA A 50 -14.57 11.55 -18.67
C ALA A 50 -13.95 12.94 -18.85
N LYS A 51 -13.61 13.23 -20.11
CA LYS A 51 -13.45 14.58 -20.67
C LYS A 51 -14.52 15.49 -20.05
N PHE A 52 -14.09 16.53 -19.37
CA PHE A 52 -14.81 17.79 -19.34
C PHE A 52 -14.11 18.72 -20.33
#